data_AF-A0AAU0MVY5-F1
#
_entry.id   AF-A0AAU0MVY5-F1
#
_cell.length_a   1.000
_cell.length_b   1.000
_cell.length_c   1.000
_cell.angle_alpha   90.00
_cell.angle_beta   90.00
_cell.angle_gamma   90.00
#
_symmetry.space_group_name_H-M   'P 1'
#
loop_
_entity.id
_entity.type
_entity.pdbx_description
1 polymer ?
#
loop_
_entity_poly.entity_id
_entity_poly.type
_entity_poly.pdbx_seq_one_letter_code
_entity_poly.pdbx_strand_id
1 'polypeptide(L)'
;MNEQQYLCEHYRFNAEQRLNAFNFFVVLSMFVDGGVFTAVEKNFHPLIVMLLGGFVVIVSAVFWVMDLRSRQLLSLAVPGLRAMEQQLPEQARVFTRDLNSHGRFIRYTTAIRALILGQLACGTAVVFYGLLSYLNFL
;
A
#
# COMPACT_ATOMS: atom_id res chain seq x y z
N MET A 1 -12.91 -23.83 -18.84
CA MET A 1 -12.98 -23.14 -17.54
C MET A 1 -14.21 -22.25 -17.56
N ASN A 2 -15.07 -22.29 -16.53
CA ASN A 2 -16.32 -21.53 -16.51
C ASN A 2 -16.04 -20.04 -16.25
N GLU A 3 -16.71 -19.11 -16.93
CA GLU A 3 -16.42 -17.66 -16.83
C GLU A 3 -16.51 -17.14 -15.38
N GLN A 4 -17.42 -17.73 -14.60
CA GLN A 4 -17.60 -17.37 -13.19
C GLN A 4 -16.42 -17.75 -12.32
N GLN A 5 -15.83 -18.91 -12.60
CA GLN A 5 -14.65 -19.39 -11.91
C GLN A 5 -13.44 -18.53 -12.27
N TYR A 6 -13.30 -18.13 -13.55
CA TYR A 6 -12.23 -17.24 -13.98
C TYR A 6 -12.28 -15.87 -13.26
N LEU A 7 -13.45 -15.23 -13.21
CA LEU A 7 -13.61 -13.94 -12.54
C LEU A 7 -13.37 -14.02 -11.03
N CYS A 8 -13.85 -15.08 -10.37
CA CYS A 8 -13.67 -15.29 -8.94
C CYS A 8 -12.20 -15.58 -8.58
N GLU A 9 -11.54 -16.45 -9.34
CA GLU A 9 -10.11 -16.74 -9.18
C GLU A 9 -9.24 -15.51 -9.45
N HIS A 10 -9.55 -14.75 -10.51
CA HIS A 10 -8.82 -13.53 -10.82
C HIS A 10 -9.00 -12.44 -9.74
N TYR A 11 -10.20 -12.30 -9.19
CA TYR A 11 -10.44 -11.41 -8.05
C TYR A 11 -9.65 -11.84 -6.81
N ARG A 12 -9.70 -13.13 -6.47
CA ARG A 12 -8.95 -13.71 -5.34
C ARG A 12 -7.45 -13.48 -5.51
N PHE A 13 -6.91 -13.77 -6.69
CA PHE A 13 -5.50 -13.57 -7.01
C PHE A 13 -5.07 -12.10 -6.81
N ASN A 14 -5.85 -11.14 -7.33
CA ASN A 14 -5.54 -9.71 -7.17
C ASN A 14 -5.62 -9.26 -5.70
N ALA A 15 -6.59 -9.78 -4.93
CA ALA A 15 -6.71 -9.48 -3.50
C ALA A 15 -5.52 -10.03 -2.70
N GLU A 16 -5.09 -11.26 -3.01
CA GLU A 16 -3.93 -11.91 -2.39
C GLU A 16 -2.63 -11.22 -2.75
N GLN A 17 -2.44 -10.83 -4.02
CA GLN A 17 -1.27 -10.06 -4.47
C GLN A 17 -1.15 -8.73 -3.72
N ARG A 18 -2.28 -8.03 -3.51
CA ARG A 18 -2.31 -6.77 -2.77
C ARG A 18 -1.94 -6.95 -1.29
N LEU A 19 -2.43 -8.01 -0.65
CA LEU A 19 -2.11 -8.32 0.75
C LEU A 19 -0.63 -8.70 0.90
N ASN A 20 -0.09 -9.50 -0.02
CA ASN A 20 1.33 -9.87 -0.03
C ASN A 20 2.23 -8.65 -0.26
N ALA A 21 1.87 -7.76 -1.19
CA ALA A 21 2.58 -6.51 -1.40
C ALA A 21 2.56 -5.63 -0.14
N PHE A 22 1.41 -5.52 0.53
CA PHE A 22 1.32 -4.77 1.79
C PHE A 22 2.21 -5.35 2.89
N ASN A 23 2.21 -6.67 3.07
CA ASN A 23 3.08 -7.32 4.06
C ASN A 23 4.56 -7.07 3.77
N PHE A 24 4.96 -7.16 2.49
CA PHE A 24 6.33 -6.87 2.08
C PHE A 24 6.71 -5.41 2.32
N PHE A 25 5.80 -4.46 2.06
CA PHE A 25 5.98 -3.05 2.38
C PHE A 25 6.24 -2.83 3.88
N VAL A 26 5.45 -3.45 4.75
CA VAL A 26 5.58 -3.29 6.21
C VAL A 26 6.93 -3.80 6.70
N VAL A 27 7.34 -5.00 6.27
CA VAL A 27 8.64 -5.58 6.64
C VAL A 27 9.80 -4.71 6.14
N LEU A 28 9.75 -4.29 4.88
CA LEU A 28 10.78 -3.46 4.29
C LEU A 28 10.85 -2.08 4.98
N SER A 29 9.71 -1.49 5.32
CA SER A 29 9.65 -0.20 6.04
C SER A 29 10.33 -0.28 7.40
N MET A 30 9.99 -1.31 8.21
CA MET A 30 10.65 -1.53 9.50
C MET A 30 12.16 -1.70 9.37
N PHE A 31 12.62 -2.42 8.33
CA PHE A 31 14.04 -2.60 8.06
C PHE A 31 14.73 -1.27 7.74
N VAL A 32 14.16 -0.47 6.84
CA VAL A 32 14.75 0.81 6.45
C VAL A 32 14.69 1.82 7.58
N ASP A 33 13.60 1.88 8.34
CA ASP A 33 13.46 2.74 9.52
C ASP A 33 14.50 2.40 10.58
N GLY A 34 14.78 1.12 10.82
CA GLY A 34 15.87 0.69 11.69
C GLY A 34 17.25 1.16 11.19
N GLY A 35 17.46 1.12 9.87
CA GLY A 35 18.66 1.66 9.22
C GLY A 35 18.80 3.17 9.41
N VAL A 36 17.72 3.93 9.19
CA VAL A 36 17.67 5.38 9.42
C VAL A 36 17.95 5.70 10.89
N PHE A 37 17.28 5.03 11.83
CA PHE A 37 17.46 5.25 13.25
C PHE A 37 18.92 5.02 13.67
N THR A 38 19.52 3.92 13.21
CA THR A 38 20.93 3.61 13.48
C THR A 38 21.87 4.66 12.89
N ALA A 39 21.62 5.10 11.65
CA ALA A 39 22.45 6.11 10.99
C ALA A 39 22.39 7.46 11.71
N VAL A 40 21.22 7.85 12.21
CA VAL A 40 21.05 9.07 13.02
C VAL A 40 21.71 8.91 14.39
N GLU A 41 21.46 7.81 15.12
CA GLU A 41 22.03 7.57 16.45
C GLU A 41 23.57 7.53 16.43
N LYS A 42 24.15 6.89 15.42
CA LYS A 42 25.61 6.77 15.27
C LYS A 42 26.25 7.97 14.57
N ASN A 43 25.49 9.03 14.30
CA ASN A 43 25.97 10.25 13.63
C ASN A 43 26.73 9.93 12.33
N PHE A 44 26.16 9.06 11.50
CA PHE A 44 26.72 8.76 10.19
C PHE A 44 26.77 10.00 9.31
N HIS A 45 27.63 9.98 8.29
CA HIS A 45 27.77 11.09 7.37
C HIS A 45 26.40 11.53 6.80
N PRO A 46 26.06 12.83 6.76
CA PRO A 46 24.72 13.31 6.39
C PRO A 46 24.23 12.81 5.03
N LEU A 47 25.14 12.61 4.07
CA LEU A 47 24.82 11.99 2.77
C LEU A 47 24.25 10.56 2.89
N ILE A 48 24.72 9.76 3.86
CA ILE A 48 24.20 8.40 4.10
C ILE A 48 22.77 8.49 4.63
N VAL A 49 22.51 9.40 5.57
CA VAL A 49 21.16 9.65 6.10
C VAL A 49 20.22 10.10 4.98
N MET A 50 20.69 11.02 4.13
CA MET A 50 19.93 11.49 2.96
C MET A 50 19.63 10.36 1.97
N LEU A 51 20.60 9.48 1.70
CA LEU A 51 20.43 8.34 0.81
C LEU A 51 19.43 7.33 1.36
N LEU A 52 19.49 7.04 2.67
CA LEU A 52 18.51 6.19 3.35
C LEU A 52 17.10 6.78 3.31
N GLY A 53 16.95 8.09 3.60
CA GLY A 53 15.66 8.78 3.45
C GLY A 53 15.14 8.75 2.01
N GLY A 54 16.03 8.96 1.03
CA GLY A 54 15.70 8.87 -0.39
C GLY A 54 15.22 7.46 -0.77
N PHE A 55 15.86 6.42 -0.23
CA PHE A 55 15.42 5.05 -0.41
C PHE A 55 14.02 4.80 0.15
N VAL A 56 13.70 5.34 1.35
CA VAL A 56 12.35 5.28 1.92
C VAL A 56 11.31 5.91 0.99
N VAL A 57 11.62 7.08 0.41
CA VAL A 57 10.72 7.78 -0.52
C VAL A 57 10.47 6.95 -1.78
N ILE A 58 11.53 6.40 -2.38
CA ILE A 58 11.43 5.56 -3.59
C ILE A 58 10.57 4.32 -3.30
N VAL A 59 10.86 3.60 -2.21
CA VAL A 59 10.09 2.43 -1.80
C VAL A 59 8.61 2.81 -1.64
N SER A 60 8.32 3.87 -0.89
CA SER A 60 6.94 4.32 -0.66
C SER A 60 6.21 4.66 -1.97
N ALA A 61 6.90 5.32 -2.90
CA ALA A 61 6.34 5.65 -4.22
C ALA A 61 6.04 4.39 -5.06
N VAL A 62 6.94 3.42 -5.08
CA VAL A 62 6.75 2.14 -5.80
C VAL A 62 5.52 1.41 -5.26
N PHE A 63 5.40 1.27 -3.94
CA PHE A 63 4.26 0.60 -3.33
C PHE A 63 2.94 1.37 -3.50
N TRP A 64 2.99 2.70 -3.52
CA TRP A 64 1.81 3.52 -3.85
C TRP A 64 1.28 3.18 -5.25
N VAL A 65 2.16 3.11 -6.25
CA VAL A 65 1.79 2.77 -7.63
C VAL A 65 1.25 1.34 -7.72
N MET A 66 1.88 0.38 -7.03
CA MET A 66 1.41 -1.00 -6.98
C MET A 66 0.01 -1.13 -6.35
N ASP A 67 -0.26 -0.44 -5.25
CA ASP A 67 -1.58 -0.42 -4.61
C ASP A 67 -2.64 0.25 -5.50
N LEU A 68 -2.28 1.34 -6.21
CA LEU A 68 -3.18 1.99 -7.16
C LEU A 68 -3.62 1.04 -8.28
N ARG A 69 -2.66 0.35 -8.92
CA ARG A 69 -2.93 -0.61 -9.99
C ARG A 69 -3.79 -1.78 -9.51
N SER A 70 -3.46 -2.35 -8.35
CA SER A 70 -4.20 -3.48 -7.78
C SER A 70 -5.67 -3.13 -7.50
N ARG A 71 -5.93 -1.90 -7.04
CA ARG A 71 -7.30 -1.41 -6.82
C ARG A 71 -8.07 -1.20 -8.11
N GLN A 72 -7.42 -0.68 -9.14
CA GLN A 72 -8.05 -0.51 -10.44
C GLN A 72 -8.52 -1.87 -10.98
N LEU A 73 -7.68 -2.90 -10.92
CA LEU A 73 -8.04 -4.25 -11.35
C LEU A 73 -9.21 -4.84 -10.52
N LEU A 74 -9.17 -4.69 -9.19
CA LEU A 74 -10.29 -5.10 -8.34
C LEU A 74 -11.59 -4.35 -8.69
N SER A 75 -11.50 -3.05 -8.98
CA SER A 75 -12.67 -2.24 -9.35
C SER A 75 -13.30 -2.64 -10.67
N LEU A 76 -12.52 -3.21 -11.60
CA LEU A 76 -13.00 -3.75 -12.87
C LEU A 76 -13.63 -5.14 -12.72
N ALA A 77 -13.15 -5.95 -11.78
CA ALA A 77 -13.70 -7.28 -11.51
C ALA A 77 -15.05 -7.24 -10.77
N VAL A 78 -15.26 -6.26 -9.88
CA VAL A 78 -16.48 -6.16 -9.05
C VAL A 78 -17.79 -6.06 -9.87
N PRO A 79 -17.91 -5.23 -10.92
CA PRO A 79 -19.10 -5.21 -11.77
C PRO A 79 -19.38 -6.55 -12.45
N GLY A 80 -18.34 -7.24 -12.93
CA GLY A 80 -18.46 -8.57 -13.52
C GLY A 80 -19.00 -9.58 -12.53
N LEU A 81 -18.44 -9.62 -11.32
CA LEU A 81 -18.91 -10.49 -10.23
C LEU A 81 -20.35 -10.20 -9.83
N ARG A 82 -20.77 -8.92 -9.79
CA ARG A 82 -22.17 -8.55 -9.49
C ARG A 82 -23.15 -9.03 -10.56
N ALA A 83 -22.79 -8.95 -11.84
CA ALA A 83 -23.64 -9.46 -12.91
C ALA A 83 -23.89 -10.97 -12.73
N MET A 84 -22.91 -11.71 -12.20
CA MET A 84 -23.08 -13.14 -11.90
C MET A 84 -23.95 -13.38 -10.66
N GLU A 85 -23.79 -12.56 -9.62
CA GLU A 85 -24.60 -12.66 -8.39
C GLU A 85 -26.11 -12.46 -8.63
N GLN A 86 -26.51 -11.78 -9.72
CA GLN A 86 -27.93 -11.62 -10.06
C GLN A 86 -28.66 -12.96 -10.26
N GLN A 87 -27.94 -14.00 -10.68
CA GLN A 87 -28.49 -15.35 -10.86
C GLN A 87 -28.57 -16.14 -9.55
N LEU A 88 -27.93 -15.66 -8.48
CA LEU A 88 -27.93 -16.28 -7.17
C LEU A 88 -29.07 -15.76 -6.29
N PRO A 89 -29.55 -16.54 -5.31
CA PRO A 89 -30.53 -16.07 -4.33
C PRO A 89 -29.97 -14.90 -3.51
N GLU A 90 -30.82 -13.95 -3.09
CA GLU A 90 -30.40 -12.68 -2.45
C GLU A 90 -29.46 -12.86 -1.25
N GLN A 91 -29.65 -13.94 -0.49
CA GLN A 91 -28.81 -14.30 0.66
C GLN A 91 -27.36 -14.59 0.29
N ALA A 92 -27.09 -15.03 -0.94
CA ALA A 92 -25.75 -15.35 -1.44
C ALA A 92 -25.08 -14.19 -2.22
N ARG A 93 -25.74 -13.02 -2.35
CA ARG A 93 -25.23 -11.85 -3.08
C ARG A 93 -24.36 -10.95 -2.20
N VAL A 94 -23.16 -11.41 -1.87
CA VAL A 94 -22.24 -10.72 -0.95
C VAL A 94 -21.79 -9.37 -1.51
N PHE A 95 -21.41 -9.30 -2.80
CA PHE A 95 -20.92 -8.06 -3.43
C PHE A 95 -22.03 -7.03 -3.66
N THR A 96 -23.26 -7.50 -3.86
CA THR A 96 -24.44 -6.65 -4.00
C THR A 96 -24.88 -6.07 -2.63
N ARG A 97 -24.82 -6.89 -1.58
CA ARG A 97 -25.11 -6.46 -0.20
C ARG A 97 -24.06 -5.51 0.36
N ASP A 98 -22.78 -5.73 0.08
CA ASP A 98 -21.69 -4.83 0.49
C ASP A 98 -21.82 -3.43 -0.11
N LEU A 99 -22.38 -3.30 -1.32
CA LEU A 99 -22.66 -1.99 -1.93
C LEU A 99 -23.76 -1.23 -1.17
N ASN A 100 -24.81 -1.94 -0.76
CA ASN A 100 -25.95 -1.35 -0.04
C ASN A 100 -25.61 -1.06 1.43
N SER A 101 -24.70 -1.83 2.02
CA SER A 101 -24.15 -1.64 3.36
C SER A 101 -22.94 -0.70 3.31
N HIS A 102 -23.18 0.60 3.16
CA HIS A 102 -22.15 1.65 3.23
C HIS A 102 -21.50 1.77 4.63
N GLY A 103 -20.69 0.80 5.03
CA GLY A 103 -19.69 0.92 6.10
C GLY A 103 -18.55 1.84 5.65
N ARG A 104 -18.86 3.13 5.50
CA ARG A 104 -18.10 4.15 4.74
C ARG A 104 -16.75 4.56 5.36
N PHE A 105 -16.42 4.12 6.57
CA PHE A 105 -15.30 4.69 7.32
C PHE A 105 -14.07 3.79 7.52
N ILE A 106 -14.16 2.48 7.38
CA ILE A 106 -13.02 1.58 7.64
C ILE A 106 -12.87 0.60 6.48
N ARG A 107 -12.45 1.11 5.32
CA ARG A 107 -11.91 0.24 4.28
C ARG A 107 -10.43 0.03 4.59
N TYR A 108 -9.96 -1.22 4.56
CA TYR A 108 -8.53 -1.58 4.65
C TYR A 108 -7.64 -0.72 3.72
N THR A 109 -8.21 -0.33 2.59
CA THR A 109 -7.73 0.69 1.65
C THR A 109 -7.24 2.01 2.27
N THR A 110 -7.93 2.53 3.28
CA THR A 110 -7.54 3.78 3.95
C THR A 110 -6.31 3.57 4.82
N ALA A 111 -6.25 2.47 5.57
CA ALA A 111 -5.11 2.13 6.43
C ALA A 111 -3.81 1.94 5.63
N ILE A 112 -3.87 1.17 4.53
CA ILE A 112 -2.70 0.96 3.66
C ILE A 112 -2.17 2.30 3.11
N ARG A 113 -3.06 3.18 2.65
CA ARG A 113 -2.66 4.49 2.13
C ARG A 113 -2.08 5.39 3.21
N ALA A 114 -2.68 5.40 4.40
CA ALA A 114 -2.17 6.19 5.52
C ALA A 114 -0.74 5.76 5.89
N LEU A 115 -0.47 4.45 5.90
CA LEU A 115 0.88 3.92 6.14
C LEU A 115 1.87 4.32 5.05
N ILE A 116 1.52 4.14 3.76
CA ILE A 116 2.41 4.52 2.65
C ILE A 116 2.70 6.03 2.65
N LEU A 117 1.69 6.87 2.91
CA LEU A 117 1.86 8.31 2.98
C LEU A 117 2.67 8.74 4.21
N GLY A 118 2.45 8.10 5.36
CA GLY A 118 3.23 8.32 6.57
C GLY A 118 4.71 7.99 6.33
N GLN A 119 4.98 6.87 5.67
CA GLN A 119 6.34 6.45 5.32
C GLN A 119 6.99 7.41 4.31
N LEU A 120 6.24 7.87 3.32
CA LEU A 120 6.73 8.85 2.36
C LEU A 120 7.05 10.19 3.03
N ALA A 121 6.21 10.64 3.96
CA ALA A 121 6.46 11.84 4.76
C ALA A 121 7.69 11.67 5.65
N CYS A 122 7.84 10.52 6.31
CA CYS A 122 9.01 10.18 7.13
C CYS A 122 10.30 10.20 6.28
N GLY A 123 10.32 9.48 5.16
CA GLY A 123 11.47 9.46 4.25
C GLY A 123 11.84 10.86 3.75
N THR A 124 10.84 11.68 3.40
CA THR A 124 11.06 13.08 3.00
C THR A 124 11.66 13.90 4.14
N ALA A 125 11.16 13.76 5.36
CA ALA A 125 11.71 14.43 6.54
C ALA A 125 13.17 14.03 6.81
N VAL A 126 13.52 12.75 6.64
CA VAL A 126 14.90 12.24 6.79
C VAL A 126 15.83 12.83 5.73
N VAL A 127 15.37 12.94 4.48
CA VAL A 127 16.13 13.62 3.41
C VAL A 127 16.37 15.09 3.78
N PHE A 128 15.34 15.80 4.23
CA PHE A 128 15.48 17.19 4.67
C PHE A 128 16.42 17.33 5.86
N TYR A 129 16.35 16.44 6.84
CA TYR A 129 17.26 16.43 7.99
C TYR A 129 18.73 16.23 7.55
N GLY A 130 18.99 15.23 6.69
CA GLY A 130 20.32 15.01 6.12
C GLY A 130 20.82 16.20 5.29
N LEU A 131 19.94 16.89 4.57
CA LEU A 131 20.29 18.09 3.80
C LEU A 131 20.65 19.27 4.71
N LEU A 132 19.88 19.52 5.76
CA LEU A 132 20.15 20.60 6.71
C LEU A 132 21.46 20.37 7.47
N SER A 133 21.71 19.14 7.89
CA SER A 133 22.98 18.76 8.54
C SER A 133 24.17 18.88 7.57
N TYR A 134 24.00 18.51 6.29
CA TYR A 134 25.04 18.70 5.28
C TYR A 134 25.39 20.19 5.03
N LEU A 135 24.39 21.07 5.12
CA LEU A 135 24.56 22.52 4.97
C LEU A 135 25.04 23.23 6.25
N ASN A 136 25.40 22.49 7.31
CA ASN A 136 25.78 23.00 8.63
C ASN A 136 24.71 23.91 9.29
N PHE A 137 23.42 23.70 9.00
CA PHE A 137 22.33 24.39 9.69
C PHE A 137 21.95 23.73 11.03
N LEU A 138 22.45 22.52 11.29
CA LEU A 138 22.19 21.63 12.43
C LEU A 138 23.49 20.92 12.81
#